data_AF-A0AAV5TWY2-F1
#
_entry.id   AF-A0AAV5TWY2-F1
#
_cell.length_a   1.000
_cell.length_b   1.000
_cell.length_c   1.000
_cell.angle_alpha   90.00
_cell.angle_beta   90.00
_cell.angle_gamma   90.00
#
_symmetry.space_group_name_H-M   'P 1'
#
loop_
_entity.id
_entity.type
_entity.pdbx_description
1 polymer ?
#
loop_
_entity_poly.entity_id
_entity_poly.type
_entity_poly.pdbx_seq_one_letter_code
_entity_poly.pdbx_strand_id
1 'polypeptide(L)'
;LNPFLHFSPLSLISSKMDIFCLPFDMLIKIMRTLTIKDRLRLRLTCRAFEKLVADTHAGWFNDGMIFVKPGNVCANIGEQKFKNFSNDERFESFLRFRNRLYSGISFKKFTLILADETCISREDFFRQFLDKYKIVDFHLSVDSERLVTLMLQLIPVIDGNIHLEFDEFLPDSDLLLSLPPLYTLKLVKSHEYIVPQIIYPRSIHRAAAPKISYHIPAALFKTLLATHKNIFFIEISTDITPDDLTMMLQIVSADSRGRTVQFWADSITIINWLGSYGITRAIWESQDHNDGDNIGEIKVLRSMCNTGGRRLLYVVDMFRYRNCWIMIDVSEL
;
A
#
# COMPACT_ATOMS: atom_id res chain seq x y z
N LEU A 1 -74.63 46.24 7.23
CA LEU A 1 -74.09 44.91 7.62
C LEU A 1 -73.51 44.25 6.37
N ASN A 2 -72.24 44.50 6.08
CA ASN A 2 -71.42 43.65 5.21
C ASN A 2 -69.95 43.99 5.49
N PRO A 3 -69.21 43.16 6.26
CA PRO A 3 -67.81 43.41 6.55
C PRO A 3 -66.97 42.79 5.44
N PHE A 4 -66.51 43.60 4.50
CA PHE A 4 -65.45 43.20 3.58
C PHE A 4 -64.14 43.11 4.36
N LEU A 5 -63.79 41.88 4.75
CA LEU A 5 -62.48 41.49 5.21
C LEU A 5 -61.49 41.69 4.06
N HIS A 6 -60.73 42.78 4.11
CA HIS A 6 -59.46 42.90 3.41
C HIS A 6 -58.50 41.87 4.01
N PHE A 7 -58.48 40.66 3.44
CA PHE A 7 -57.35 39.77 3.58
C PHE A 7 -56.19 40.41 2.80
N SER A 8 -55.27 41.06 3.54
CA SER A 8 -53.91 41.26 3.04
C SER A 8 -53.38 39.90 2.62
N PRO A 9 -52.81 39.76 1.41
CA PRO A 9 -52.18 38.51 1.03
C PRO A 9 -51.10 38.25 2.06
N LEU A 10 -51.19 37.11 2.73
CA LEU A 10 -50.07 36.50 3.44
C LEU A 10 -48.93 36.48 2.42
N SER A 11 -48.06 37.48 2.49
CA SER A 11 -46.73 37.34 1.97
C SER A 11 -46.22 36.09 2.65
N LEU A 12 -46.10 35.00 1.90
CA LEU A 12 -45.28 33.88 2.33
C LEU A 12 -43.94 34.54 2.63
N ILE A 13 -43.69 34.82 3.91
CA ILE A 13 -42.36 35.08 4.40
C ILE A 13 -41.68 33.75 4.14
N SER A 14 -41.08 33.64 2.95
CA SER A 14 -40.07 32.65 2.67
C SER A 14 -38.98 32.97 3.67
N SER A 15 -39.10 32.40 4.87
CA SER A 15 -38.12 32.55 5.93
C SER A 15 -36.89 31.83 5.41
N LYS A 16 -36.05 32.56 4.70
CA LYS A 16 -34.75 32.08 4.26
C LYS A 16 -33.98 31.79 5.52
N MET A 17 -33.88 30.51 5.86
CA MET A 17 -33.06 30.06 6.98
C MET A 17 -31.60 30.21 6.57
N ASP A 18 -30.86 31.06 7.25
CA ASP A 18 -29.41 31.13 7.11
C ASP A 18 -28.80 29.92 7.84
N ILE A 19 -28.23 29.00 7.07
CA ILE A 19 -27.59 27.79 7.59
C ILE A 19 -26.46 28.13 8.57
N PHE A 20 -25.78 29.27 8.41
CA PHE A 20 -24.69 29.68 9.30
C PHE A 20 -25.19 30.19 10.67
N CYS A 21 -26.50 30.35 10.85
CA CYS A 21 -27.09 30.59 12.17
C CYS A 21 -27.24 29.31 13.01
N LEU A 22 -26.98 28.13 12.45
CA LEU A 22 -26.98 26.88 13.21
C LEU A 22 -25.76 26.81 14.15
N PRO A 23 -25.90 26.18 15.34
CA PRO A 23 -24.75 25.89 16.21
C PRO A 23 -23.67 25.10 15.46
N PHE A 24 -22.39 25.39 15.75
CA PHE A 24 -21.26 24.78 15.05
C PHE A 24 -21.27 23.25 15.10
N ASP A 25 -21.66 22.66 16.24
CA ASP A 25 -21.78 21.20 16.37
C ASP A 25 -22.84 20.59 15.45
N MET A 26 -23.93 21.32 15.15
CA MET A 26 -24.93 20.90 14.17
C MET A 26 -24.37 20.98 12.75
N LEU A 27 -23.62 22.05 12.44
CA LEU A 27 -22.93 22.17 11.16
C LEU A 27 -21.93 21.02 10.96
N ILE A 28 -21.16 20.65 11.98
CA ILE A 28 -20.27 19.47 11.94
C ILE A 28 -21.07 18.19 11.64
N LYS A 29 -22.20 17.98 12.32
CA LYS A 29 -23.06 16.81 12.10
C LYS A 29 -23.57 16.76 10.66
N ILE A 30 -24.02 17.89 10.11
CA ILE A 30 -24.43 18.00 8.70
C ILE A 30 -23.25 17.69 7.77
N MET A 31 -22.08 18.28 8.01
CA MET A 31 -20.91 18.04 7.15
C MET A 31 -20.54 16.56 7.12
N ARG A 32 -20.63 15.85 8.25
CA ARG A 32 -20.36 14.40 8.34
C ARG A 32 -21.30 13.53 7.49
N THR A 33 -22.50 14.00 7.15
CA THR A 33 -23.42 13.27 6.26
C THR A 33 -23.19 13.54 4.78
N LEU A 34 -22.38 14.56 4.43
CA LEU A 34 -22.11 14.93 3.04
C LEU A 34 -20.98 14.08 2.45
N THR A 35 -21.15 13.66 1.20
CA THR A 35 -20.10 13.00 0.42
C THR A 35 -18.94 13.97 0.14
N ILE A 36 -17.75 13.46 -0.21
CA ILE A 36 -16.65 14.31 -0.70
C ILE A 36 -17.13 15.19 -1.87
N LYS A 37 -17.89 14.62 -2.81
CA LYS A 37 -18.38 15.34 -3.97
C LYS A 37 -19.27 16.52 -3.57
N ASP A 38 -20.15 16.31 -2.60
CA ASP A 38 -21.04 17.37 -2.11
C ASP A 38 -20.27 18.44 -1.36
N ARG A 39 -19.33 18.05 -0.51
CA ARG A 39 -18.45 18.98 0.18
C ARG A 39 -17.61 19.81 -0.79
N LEU A 40 -17.08 19.21 -1.87
CA LEU A 40 -16.35 19.92 -2.92
C LEU A 40 -17.25 20.98 -3.60
N ARG A 41 -18.50 20.61 -3.93
CA ARG A 41 -19.48 21.56 -4.48
C ARG A 41 -19.80 22.67 -3.49
N LEU A 42 -19.99 22.33 -2.21
CA LEU A 42 -20.35 23.27 -1.16
C LEU A 42 -19.28 24.35 -0.96
N ARG A 43 -17.98 23.99 -1.03
CA ARG A 43 -16.88 24.96 -0.99
C ARG A 43 -16.94 26.02 -2.08
N LEU A 44 -17.48 25.68 -3.25
CA LEU A 44 -17.58 26.61 -4.38
C LEU A 44 -18.73 27.63 -4.23
N THR A 45 -19.54 27.49 -3.17
CA THR A 45 -20.73 28.32 -2.96
C THR A 45 -20.38 29.71 -2.43
N CYS A 46 -19.60 29.79 -1.34
CA CYS A 46 -19.10 31.05 -0.76
C CYS A 46 -17.91 30.81 0.19
N ARG A 47 -17.20 31.87 0.57
CA ARG A 47 -16.05 31.79 1.50
C ARG A 47 -16.39 31.19 2.88
N ALA A 48 -17.62 31.40 3.37
CA ALA A 48 -18.06 30.85 4.64
C ALA A 48 -18.21 29.32 4.56
N PHE A 49 -18.78 28.79 3.47
CA PHE A 49 -18.81 27.35 3.22
C PHE A 49 -17.42 26.78 2.96
N GLU A 50 -16.57 27.50 2.24
CA GLU A 50 -15.18 27.09 2.06
C GLU A 50 -14.49 26.87 3.41
N LYS A 51 -14.59 27.84 4.32
CA LYS A 51 -14.03 27.75 5.67
C LYS A 51 -14.67 26.61 6.47
N LEU A 52 -16.00 26.55 6.51
CA LEU A 52 -16.72 25.50 7.25
C LEU A 52 -16.32 24.09 6.80
N VAL A 53 -16.19 23.89 5.50
CA VAL A 53 -15.79 22.60 4.95
C VAL A 53 -14.30 22.32 5.19
N ALA A 54 -13.44 23.34 5.15
CA ALA A 54 -12.02 23.21 5.46
C ALA A 54 -11.78 22.85 6.92
N ASP A 55 -12.58 23.41 7.85
CA ASP A 55 -12.43 23.25 9.30
C ASP A 55 -13.12 21.99 9.85
N THR A 56 -13.83 21.23 9.01
CA THR A 56 -14.58 20.04 9.45
C THR A 56 -13.94 18.74 8.96
N HIS A 57 -13.69 17.82 9.90
CA HIS A 57 -13.17 16.47 9.63
C HIS A 57 -13.98 15.80 8.52
N ALA A 58 -13.31 15.47 7.41
CA ALA A 58 -13.96 14.85 6.25
C ALA A 58 -14.21 13.35 6.37
N GLY A 59 -13.70 12.77 7.44
CA GLY A 59 -14.07 11.43 7.86
C GLY A 59 -12.92 10.46 7.70
N TRP A 60 -13.29 9.20 7.76
CA TRP A 60 -12.41 8.06 7.65
C TRP A 60 -12.60 7.41 6.28
N PHE A 61 -11.49 7.16 5.58
CA PHE A 61 -11.49 6.42 4.33
C PHE A 61 -10.69 5.14 4.49
N ASN A 62 -11.17 4.07 3.88
CA ASN A 62 -10.43 2.81 3.89
C ASN A 62 -9.15 2.92 3.06
N ASP A 63 -9.19 3.59 1.92
CA ASP A 63 -8.08 3.62 0.97
C ASP A 63 -7.90 5.01 0.35
N GLY A 64 -6.64 5.37 0.12
CA GLY A 64 -6.22 6.52 -0.67
C GLY A 64 -4.96 6.17 -1.47
N MET A 65 -4.72 6.88 -2.56
CA MET A 65 -3.56 6.62 -3.41
C MET A 65 -3.07 7.86 -4.13
N ILE A 66 -1.76 8.04 -4.24
CA ILE A 66 -1.12 8.92 -5.21
C ILE A 66 -0.15 8.08 -6.04
N PHE A 67 -0.22 8.25 -7.35
CA PHE A 67 0.64 7.59 -8.31
C PHE A 67 1.29 8.63 -9.18
N VAL A 68 2.62 8.67 -9.18
CA VAL A 68 3.38 9.59 -10.01
C VAL A 68 4.23 8.79 -10.98
N LYS A 69 4.00 9.05 -12.27
CA LYS A 69 4.75 8.51 -13.40
C LYS A 69 5.23 9.66 -14.29
N PRO A 70 6.22 9.41 -15.17
CA PRO A 70 6.72 10.40 -16.10
C PRO A 70 5.56 11.03 -16.89
N GLY A 71 5.37 12.34 -16.70
CA GLY A 71 4.32 13.12 -17.35
C GLY A 71 2.89 12.87 -16.85
N ASN A 72 2.68 12.06 -15.82
CA ASN A 72 1.35 11.74 -15.31
C ASN A 72 1.32 11.58 -13.78
N VAL A 73 0.58 12.46 -13.11
CA VAL A 73 0.16 12.25 -11.73
C VAL A 73 -1.32 11.84 -11.71
N CYS A 74 -1.61 10.79 -10.95
CA CYS A 74 -2.97 10.36 -10.62
C CYS A 74 -3.13 10.32 -9.10
N ALA A 75 -4.31 10.67 -8.60
CA ALA A 75 -4.64 10.57 -7.19
C ALA A 75 -6.04 9.98 -7.01
N ASN A 76 -6.22 9.19 -5.96
CA ASN A 76 -7.50 8.68 -5.52
C ASN A 76 -7.69 9.00 -4.03
N ILE A 77 -8.76 9.70 -3.69
CA ILE A 77 -9.10 10.02 -2.30
C ILE A 77 -10.57 9.66 -2.09
N GLY A 78 -10.81 8.58 -1.36
CA GLY A 78 -12.15 8.00 -1.23
C GLY A 78 -12.69 7.59 -2.59
N GLU A 79 -13.80 8.20 -3.01
CA GLU A 79 -14.46 7.93 -4.29
C GLU A 79 -13.97 8.83 -5.43
N GLN A 80 -13.13 9.83 -5.14
CA GLN A 80 -12.70 10.82 -6.13
C GLN A 80 -11.40 10.41 -6.80
N LYS A 81 -11.46 10.27 -8.13
CA LYS A 81 -10.30 9.96 -8.97
C LYS A 81 -9.86 11.18 -9.75
N PHE A 82 -8.58 11.47 -9.68
CA PHE A 82 -7.91 12.53 -10.38
C PHE A 82 -6.84 11.92 -11.29
N LYS A 83 -6.81 12.32 -12.56
CA LYS A 83 -5.91 11.74 -13.58
C LYS A 83 -5.25 12.84 -14.42
N ASN A 84 -4.06 12.56 -14.94
CA ASN A 84 -3.40 13.31 -16.01
C ASN A 84 -3.08 14.78 -15.66
N PHE A 85 -2.43 15.00 -14.53
CA PHE A 85 -1.77 16.28 -14.26
C PHE A 85 -0.36 16.26 -14.85
N SER A 86 -0.15 16.89 -16.01
CA SER A 86 1.19 17.07 -16.63
C SER A 86 1.79 18.45 -16.32
N ASN A 87 3.13 18.50 -16.40
CA ASN A 87 4.14 19.52 -16.08
C ASN A 87 3.68 20.97 -15.72
N ASP A 88 4.09 21.37 -14.52
CA ASP A 88 4.20 22.72 -13.96
C ASP A 88 2.92 23.53 -13.69
N GLU A 89 2.09 23.88 -14.69
CA GLU A 89 0.86 24.68 -14.43
C GLU A 89 -0.22 23.90 -13.66
N ARG A 90 -0.18 22.57 -13.71
CA ARG A 90 -1.15 21.70 -13.05
C ARG A 90 -0.70 21.18 -11.70
N PHE A 91 0.59 21.23 -11.36
CA PHE A 91 1.03 20.97 -9.99
C PHE A 91 0.49 22.05 -9.06
N GLU A 92 0.51 23.32 -9.49
CA GLU A 92 -0.21 24.39 -8.82
C GLU A 92 -1.73 24.17 -8.79
N SER A 93 -2.32 23.60 -9.85
CA SER A 93 -3.74 23.20 -9.82
C SER A 93 -4.01 22.04 -8.84
N PHE A 94 -3.03 21.15 -8.64
CA PHE A 94 -3.04 20.09 -7.65
C PHE A 94 -2.78 20.61 -6.23
N LEU A 95 -1.96 21.64 -6.05
CA LEU A 95 -1.78 22.40 -4.81
C LEU A 95 -3.04 23.18 -4.46
N ARG A 96 -3.71 23.81 -5.43
CA ARG A 96 -5.05 24.39 -5.27
C ARG A 96 -6.07 23.32 -4.91
N PHE A 97 -5.97 22.12 -5.50
CA PHE A 97 -6.77 20.97 -5.11
C PHE A 97 -6.44 20.51 -3.68
N ARG A 98 -5.16 20.47 -3.26
CA ARG A 98 -4.72 20.17 -1.89
C ARG A 98 -5.21 21.21 -0.88
N ASN A 99 -5.17 22.48 -1.24
CA ASN A 99 -5.74 23.56 -0.44
C ASN A 99 -7.29 23.46 -0.39
N ARG A 100 -7.89 22.73 -1.33
CA ARG A 100 -9.29 22.31 -1.33
C ARG A 100 -9.57 20.96 -0.65
N LEU A 101 -8.54 20.18 -0.32
CA LEU A 101 -8.68 18.97 0.47
C LEU A 101 -8.90 19.34 1.93
N TYR A 102 -9.75 18.57 2.58
CA TYR A 102 -10.27 18.85 3.92
C TYR A 102 -9.18 18.67 4.97
N SER A 103 -9.21 19.47 6.03
CA SER A 103 -8.47 19.13 7.24
C SER A 103 -9.17 17.95 7.93
N GLY A 104 -8.38 17.11 8.62
CA GLY A 104 -8.92 15.94 9.32
C GLY A 104 -9.49 14.89 8.36
N ILE A 105 -8.70 14.45 7.38
CA ILE A 105 -8.96 13.16 6.73
C ILE A 105 -8.09 12.12 7.42
N SER A 106 -8.70 10.98 7.74
CA SER A 106 -7.98 9.80 8.20
C SER A 106 -8.07 8.69 7.16
N PHE A 107 -6.96 8.01 6.90
CA PHE A 107 -6.90 6.85 6.02
C PHE A 107 -6.55 5.60 6.84
N LYS A 108 -7.28 4.50 6.60
CA LYS A 108 -6.81 3.18 7.04
C LYS A 108 -5.55 2.82 6.28
N LYS A 109 -5.61 2.87 4.95
CA LYS A 109 -4.49 2.60 4.06
C LYS A 109 -4.29 3.76 3.09
N PHE A 110 -3.05 4.17 2.89
CA PHE A 110 -2.69 5.12 1.85
C PHE A 110 -1.49 4.62 1.06
N THR A 111 -1.56 4.68 -0.27
CA THR A 111 -0.50 4.18 -1.15
C THR A 111 0.11 5.31 -1.98
N LEU A 112 1.41 5.54 -1.82
CA LEU A 112 2.20 6.45 -2.64
C LEU A 112 3.11 5.62 -3.55
N ILE A 113 2.92 5.70 -4.86
CA ILE A 113 3.77 5.03 -5.85
C ILE A 113 4.53 6.11 -6.62
N LEU A 114 5.85 6.08 -6.52
CA LEU A 114 6.77 7.02 -7.16
C LEU A 114 7.54 6.26 -8.24
N ALA A 115 7.32 6.62 -9.50
CA ALA A 115 7.96 6.04 -10.67
C ALA A 115 8.60 7.10 -11.58
N ASP A 116 8.87 8.29 -11.02
CA ASP A 116 9.40 9.44 -11.74
C ASP A 116 10.34 10.23 -10.83
N GLU A 117 11.61 10.34 -11.23
CA GLU A 117 12.64 11.04 -10.46
C GLU A 117 12.38 12.55 -10.32
N THR A 118 11.53 13.13 -11.18
CA THR A 118 11.08 14.53 -11.00
C THR A 118 10.29 14.73 -9.70
N CYS A 119 9.86 13.65 -9.02
CA CYS A 119 9.25 13.72 -7.70
C CYS A 119 10.20 14.25 -6.62
N ILE A 120 11.51 14.12 -6.80
CA ILE A 120 12.51 14.54 -5.82
C ILE A 120 12.40 16.05 -5.56
N SER A 121 12.17 16.86 -6.60
CA SER A 121 11.96 18.31 -6.45
C SER A 121 10.63 18.68 -5.77
N ARG A 122 9.77 17.70 -5.48
CA ARG A 122 8.45 17.87 -4.86
C ARG A 122 8.40 17.31 -3.43
N GLU A 123 9.54 17.12 -2.78
CA GLU A 123 9.65 16.64 -1.40
C GLU A 123 8.76 17.44 -0.43
N ASP A 124 8.87 18.76 -0.42
CA ASP A 124 8.12 19.66 0.47
C ASP A 124 6.61 19.47 0.34
N PHE A 125 6.14 19.19 -0.88
CA PHE A 125 4.74 18.93 -1.11
C PHE A 125 4.29 17.65 -0.41
N PHE A 126 5.04 16.56 -0.56
CA PHE A 126 4.70 15.28 0.08
C PHE A 126 4.75 15.38 1.59
N ARG A 127 5.77 16.05 2.15
CA ARG A 127 5.86 16.33 3.59
C ARG A 127 4.62 17.04 4.10
N GLN A 128 4.26 18.17 3.49
CA GLN A 128 3.07 18.93 3.88
C GLN A 128 1.75 18.22 3.60
N PHE A 129 1.72 17.31 2.63
CA PHE A 129 0.56 16.46 2.37
C PHE A 129 0.39 15.45 3.51
N LEU A 130 1.45 14.71 3.85
CA LEU A 130 1.43 13.67 4.88
C LEU A 130 1.17 14.24 6.27
N ASP A 131 1.74 15.41 6.59
CA ASP A 131 1.51 16.12 7.86
C ASP A 131 0.02 16.45 8.12
N LYS A 132 -0.78 16.60 7.05
CA LYS A 132 -2.20 16.95 7.18
C LYS A 132 -3.12 15.77 7.45
N TYR A 133 -2.65 14.54 7.28
CA TYR A 133 -3.50 13.35 7.29
C TYR A 133 -3.05 12.35 8.33
N LYS A 134 -4.02 11.77 9.03
CA LYS A 134 -3.76 10.61 9.87
C LYS A 134 -3.81 9.36 8.99
N ILE A 135 -2.71 8.63 8.89
CA ILE A 135 -2.62 7.43 8.05
C ILE A 135 -2.20 6.27 8.94
N VAL A 136 -3.01 5.22 9.01
CA VAL A 136 -2.67 4.03 9.82
C VAL A 136 -1.64 3.16 9.12
N ASP A 137 -1.88 2.80 7.86
CA ASP A 137 -0.99 1.97 7.05
C ASP A 137 -0.54 2.77 5.80
N PHE A 138 0.71 3.24 5.80
CA PHE A 138 1.30 3.97 4.69
C PHE A 138 2.16 3.05 3.83
N HIS A 139 1.74 2.85 2.59
CA HIS A 139 2.45 2.06 1.60
C HIS A 139 3.20 2.97 0.64
N LEU A 140 4.50 2.76 0.50
CA LEU A 140 5.36 3.48 -0.42
C LEU A 140 6.01 2.50 -1.39
N SER A 141 5.81 2.73 -2.68
CA SER A 141 6.46 1.96 -3.74
C SER A 141 7.39 2.88 -4.52
N VAL A 142 8.64 2.47 -4.68
CA VAL A 142 9.67 3.18 -5.45
C VAL A 142 10.27 2.24 -6.48
N ASP A 143 10.65 2.76 -7.64
CA ASP A 143 11.25 1.98 -8.74
C ASP A 143 12.70 2.35 -9.08
N SER A 144 13.27 3.32 -8.35
CA SER A 144 14.67 3.69 -8.50
C SER A 144 15.33 4.03 -7.18
N GLU A 145 16.65 3.82 -7.13
CA GLU A 145 17.47 4.11 -5.95
C GLU A 145 17.43 5.60 -5.57
N ARG A 146 17.33 6.49 -6.56
CA ARG A 146 17.25 7.94 -6.34
C ARG A 146 16.00 8.36 -5.58
N LEU A 147 14.90 7.63 -5.74
CA LEU A 147 13.64 7.86 -5.02
C LEU A 147 13.70 7.35 -3.57
N VAL A 148 14.66 6.50 -3.22
CA VAL A 148 14.86 5.99 -1.86
C VAL A 148 15.29 7.12 -0.92
N THR A 149 16.12 8.05 -1.38
CA THR A 149 16.51 9.23 -0.60
C THR A 149 15.31 10.09 -0.24
N LEU A 150 14.42 10.36 -1.21
CA LEU A 150 13.17 11.08 -0.97
C LEU A 150 12.30 10.31 0.04
N MET A 151 12.21 8.99 -0.09
CA MET A 151 11.47 8.16 0.85
C MET A 151 12.01 8.27 2.28
N LEU A 152 13.32 8.17 2.47
CA LEU A 152 13.97 8.27 3.79
C LEU A 152 13.69 9.63 4.46
N GLN A 153 13.48 10.68 3.68
CA GLN A 153 13.07 12.00 4.18
C GLN A 153 11.59 12.08 4.56
N LEU A 154 10.72 11.28 3.95
CA LEU A 154 9.28 11.25 4.23
C LEU A 154 8.92 10.36 5.43
N ILE A 155 9.66 9.27 5.65
CA ILE A 155 9.43 8.34 6.77
C ILE A 155 9.22 9.05 8.12
N PRO A 156 10.08 10.00 8.54
CA PRO A 156 9.96 10.63 9.85
C PRO A 156 8.67 11.44 10.07
N VAL A 157 7.95 11.79 8.99
CA VAL A 157 6.71 12.59 9.06
C VAL A 157 5.47 11.69 9.22
N ILE A 158 5.62 10.38 9.06
CA ILE A 158 4.50 9.44 9.06
C ILE A 158 4.33 8.81 10.45
N ASP A 159 3.20 9.13 11.10
CA ASP A 159 2.79 8.53 12.38
C ASP A 159 1.91 7.29 12.14
N GLY A 160 2.51 6.21 11.62
CA GLY A 160 1.79 4.99 11.26
C GLY A 160 2.69 3.79 10.91
N ASN A 161 2.06 2.69 10.49
CA ASN A 161 2.76 1.53 9.96
C ASN A 161 3.28 1.86 8.56
N ILE A 162 4.60 1.75 8.38
CA ILE A 162 5.24 2.02 7.09
C ILE A 162 5.51 0.69 6.38
N HIS A 163 4.99 0.59 5.17
CA HIS A 163 5.22 -0.51 4.24
C HIS A 163 6.02 0.04 3.06
N LEU A 164 7.22 -0.48 2.85
CA LEU A 164 8.08 -0.08 1.74
C LEU A 164 8.15 -1.21 0.71
N GLU A 165 7.98 -0.85 -0.55
CA GLU A 165 8.09 -1.73 -1.71
C GLU A 165 9.13 -1.16 -2.69
N PHE A 166 10.13 -1.98 -2.99
CA PHE A 166 11.08 -1.74 -4.07
C PHE A 166 10.59 -2.51 -5.29
N ASP A 167 10.14 -1.78 -6.31
CA ASP A 167 9.54 -2.31 -7.53
C ASP A 167 10.57 -2.32 -8.65
N GLU A 168 10.77 -3.48 -9.29
CA GLU A 168 11.65 -3.66 -10.45
C GLU A 168 13.16 -3.42 -10.23
N PHE A 169 13.60 -3.07 -9.02
CA PHE A 169 15.02 -2.96 -8.69
C PHE A 169 15.37 -3.52 -7.30
N LEU A 170 16.64 -3.90 -7.14
CA LEU A 170 17.20 -4.33 -5.87
C LEU A 170 18.20 -3.26 -5.39
N PRO A 171 17.95 -2.56 -4.27
CA PRO A 171 18.93 -1.65 -3.69
C PRO A 171 20.16 -2.41 -3.21
N ASP A 172 21.29 -1.71 -3.09
CA ASP A 172 22.49 -2.31 -2.52
C ASP A 172 22.30 -2.70 -1.04
N SER A 173 23.24 -3.50 -0.53
CA SER A 173 23.16 -4.02 0.84
C SER A 173 23.24 -2.91 1.89
N ASP A 174 24.06 -1.88 1.66
CA ASP A 174 24.28 -0.82 2.63
C ASP A 174 23.02 0.04 2.79
N LEU A 175 22.35 0.34 1.68
CA LEU A 175 21.08 1.06 1.63
C LEU A 175 19.98 0.25 2.33
N LEU A 176 19.85 -1.05 2.02
CA LEU A 176 18.88 -1.92 2.70
C LEU A 176 19.11 -1.98 4.22
N LEU A 177 20.36 -2.03 4.65
CA LEU A 177 20.75 -2.04 6.07
C LEU A 177 20.57 -0.68 6.74
N SER A 178 20.59 0.42 5.98
CA SER A 178 20.36 1.78 6.49
C SER A 178 18.89 2.11 6.73
N LEU A 179 17.96 1.28 6.22
CA LEU A 179 16.53 1.50 6.38
C LEU A 179 16.14 1.49 7.86
N PRO A 180 15.30 2.43 8.32
CA PRO A 180 14.74 2.34 9.67
C PRO A 180 13.85 1.09 9.80
N PRO A 181 13.56 0.62 11.03
CA PRO A 181 12.61 -0.46 11.23
C PRO A 181 11.27 -0.17 10.54
N LEU A 182 10.79 -1.12 9.74
CA LEU A 182 9.56 -0.99 8.95
C LEU A 182 8.52 -2.00 9.43
N TYR A 183 7.24 -1.69 9.21
CA TYR A 183 6.18 -2.67 9.40
C TYR A 183 6.26 -3.74 8.31
N THR A 184 6.48 -3.35 7.06
CA THR A 184 6.71 -4.27 5.96
C THR A 184 7.84 -3.76 5.08
N LEU A 185 8.79 -4.64 4.77
CA LEU A 185 9.75 -4.47 3.68
C LEU A 185 9.41 -5.48 2.57
N LYS A 186 9.24 -5.00 1.35
CA LYS A 186 8.93 -5.81 0.18
C LYS A 186 9.92 -5.51 -0.94
N LEU A 187 10.59 -6.54 -1.42
CA LEU A 187 11.47 -6.49 -2.59
C LEU A 187 10.79 -7.30 -3.68
N VAL A 188 10.44 -6.65 -4.79
CA VAL A 188 9.76 -7.29 -5.92
C VAL A 188 10.65 -7.20 -7.13
N LYS A 189 11.01 -8.35 -7.66
CA LYS A 189 11.44 -8.43 -9.04
C LYS A 189 10.20 -8.57 -9.91
N SER A 190 9.89 -7.55 -10.70
CA SER A 190 8.92 -7.68 -11.77
C SER A 190 9.67 -8.19 -13.00
N HIS A 191 9.36 -9.40 -13.46
CA HIS A 191 9.82 -9.88 -14.76
C HIS A 191 9.11 -9.15 -15.89
N GLU A 192 9.48 -7.90 -16.15
CA GLU A 192 8.85 -7.02 -17.14
C GLU A 192 7.32 -6.98 -16.98
N TYR A 193 6.77 -5.80 -16.69
CA TYR A 193 5.47 -5.53 -17.30
C TYR A 193 5.62 -5.78 -18.81
N ILE A 194 5.16 -6.95 -19.27
CA ILE A 194 4.46 -7.07 -20.53
C ILE A 194 3.26 -6.14 -20.32
N VAL A 195 3.51 -4.83 -20.54
CA VAL A 195 2.48 -3.86 -20.87
C VAL A 195 1.54 -4.65 -21.78
N PRO A 196 0.24 -4.74 -21.48
CA PRO A 196 -0.69 -5.28 -22.45
C PRO A 196 -0.46 -4.47 -23.71
N GLN A 197 0.28 -5.05 -24.66
CA GLN A 197 0.46 -4.51 -26.00
C GLN A 197 -0.89 -4.67 -26.67
N ILE A 198 -1.84 -3.86 -26.21
CA ILE A 198 -3.00 -3.49 -26.99
C ILE A 198 -2.36 -2.65 -28.11
N ILE A 199 -2.18 -3.29 -29.26
CA ILE A 199 -1.77 -2.71 -30.56
C ILE A 199 -0.26 -2.73 -30.88
N TYR A 200 0.47 -3.84 -30.68
CA TYR A 200 1.58 -4.16 -31.60
C TYR A 200 1.63 -5.66 -31.92
N PRO A 201 1.71 -6.06 -33.21
CA PRO A 201 1.69 -7.45 -33.63
C PRO A 201 2.95 -8.22 -33.21
N ARG A 202 2.71 -9.48 -32.84
CA ARG A 202 3.43 -10.27 -31.82
C ARG A 202 4.50 -11.20 -32.42
N SER A 203 5.30 -10.75 -33.39
CA SER A 203 6.12 -11.68 -34.19
C SER A 203 7.61 -11.33 -34.32
N ILE A 204 8.18 -10.52 -33.42
CA ILE A 204 9.63 -10.34 -33.38
C ILE A 204 10.17 -11.01 -32.12
N HIS A 205 10.96 -12.05 -32.37
CA HIS A 205 11.71 -12.86 -31.42
C HIS A 205 12.11 -12.11 -30.14
N ARG A 206 11.44 -12.39 -29.02
CA ARG A 206 12.02 -12.18 -27.70
C ARG A 206 13.18 -13.16 -27.59
N ALA A 207 14.36 -12.73 -28.04
CA ALA A 207 15.61 -13.33 -27.58
C ALA A 207 15.51 -13.38 -26.06
N ALA A 208 15.67 -14.55 -25.47
CA ALA A 208 15.55 -14.76 -24.03
C ALA A 208 16.50 -13.78 -23.34
N ALA A 209 15.96 -12.66 -22.86
CA ALA A 209 16.72 -11.75 -22.03
C ALA A 209 17.26 -12.61 -20.88
N PRO A 210 18.57 -12.54 -20.59
CA PRO A 210 19.15 -13.35 -19.54
C PRO A 210 18.32 -13.13 -18.28
N LYS A 211 17.85 -14.23 -17.68
CA LYS A 211 17.12 -14.20 -16.41
C LYS A 211 18.14 -13.75 -15.36
N ILE A 212 18.31 -12.44 -15.23
CA ILE A 212 19.08 -11.83 -14.14
C ILE A 212 18.34 -12.31 -12.90
N SER A 213 18.94 -13.17 -12.08
CA SER A 213 18.38 -13.49 -10.77
C SER A 213 18.90 -12.43 -9.81
N TYR A 214 17.98 -11.80 -9.07
CA TYR A 214 18.41 -10.99 -7.93
C TYR A 214 18.65 -11.93 -6.77
N HIS A 215 19.74 -11.69 -6.06
CA HIS A 215 20.24 -12.58 -5.04
C HIS A 215 20.45 -11.82 -3.74
N ILE A 216 19.91 -12.34 -2.64
CA ILE A 216 20.13 -11.83 -1.29
C ILE A 216 20.99 -12.83 -0.49
N PRO A 217 22.18 -12.42 -0.05
CA PRO A 217 23.00 -13.24 0.85
C PRO A 217 22.27 -13.52 2.17
N ALA A 218 22.42 -14.73 2.72
CA ALA A 218 21.77 -15.13 3.98
C ALA A 218 22.08 -14.18 5.15
N ALA A 219 23.31 -13.64 5.23
CA ALA A 219 23.70 -12.68 6.26
C ALA A 219 22.90 -11.37 6.20
N LEU A 220 22.69 -10.84 4.99
CA LEU A 220 21.86 -9.66 4.78
C LEU A 220 20.40 -9.97 5.15
N PHE A 221 19.87 -11.09 4.67
CA PHE A 221 18.50 -11.49 4.97
C PHE A 221 18.23 -11.62 6.47
N LYS A 222 19.14 -12.24 7.23
CA LYS A 222 19.04 -12.36 8.69
C LYS A 222 18.95 -11.00 9.37
N THR A 223 19.79 -10.06 8.95
CA THR A 223 19.79 -8.71 9.50
C THR A 223 18.48 -8.00 9.19
N LEU A 224 17.99 -8.10 7.94
CA LEU A 224 16.69 -7.55 7.56
C LEU A 224 15.56 -8.17 8.39
N LEU A 225 15.57 -9.50 8.57
CA LEU A 225 14.58 -10.24 9.36
C LEU A 225 14.57 -9.80 10.83
N ALA A 226 15.73 -9.56 11.42
CA ALA A 226 15.81 -9.04 12.78
C ALA A 226 15.19 -7.64 12.88
N THR A 227 15.46 -6.77 11.89
CA THR A 227 15.08 -5.35 11.90
C THR A 227 13.60 -5.11 11.56
N HIS A 228 13.09 -5.69 10.49
CA HIS A 228 11.74 -5.39 9.98
C HIS A 228 10.72 -6.41 10.48
N LYS A 229 9.47 -5.98 10.71
CA LYS A 229 8.43 -6.86 11.23
C LYS A 229 8.02 -7.92 10.18
N ASN A 230 7.71 -7.49 8.96
CA ASN A 230 7.33 -8.38 7.86
C ASN A 230 8.27 -8.19 6.68
N ILE A 231 8.63 -9.28 6.02
CA ILE A 231 9.54 -9.28 4.86
C ILE A 231 8.95 -10.10 3.73
N PHE A 232 8.98 -9.55 2.53
CA PHE A 232 8.50 -10.23 1.32
C PHE A 232 9.53 -10.08 0.21
N PHE A 233 10.15 -11.19 -0.18
CA PHE A 233 11.05 -11.28 -1.33
C PHE A 233 10.34 -12.05 -2.42
N ILE A 234 9.81 -11.32 -3.41
CA ILE A 234 9.02 -11.88 -4.50
C ILE A 234 9.93 -11.98 -5.73
N GLU A 235 10.09 -13.19 -6.25
CA GLU A 235 10.96 -13.49 -7.40
C GLU A 235 12.45 -13.13 -7.19
N ILE A 236 12.90 -13.15 -5.93
CA ILE A 236 14.28 -12.90 -5.53
C ILE A 236 14.82 -14.16 -4.87
N SER A 237 15.92 -14.70 -5.40
CA SER A 237 16.55 -15.89 -4.82
C SER A 237 17.37 -15.51 -3.59
N THR A 238 17.47 -16.47 -2.68
CA THR A 238 18.23 -16.32 -1.44
C THR A 238 19.16 -17.53 -1.28
N ASP A 239 20.39 -17.32 -0.80
CA ASP A 239 21.32 -18.43 -0.46
C ASP A 239 20.99 -18.99 0.93
N ILE A 240 19.75 -19.39 1.14
CA ILE A 240 19.33 -19.93 2.43
C ILE A 240 19.66 -21.41 2.47
N THR A 241 20.48 -21.80 3.43
CA THR A 241 20.71 -23.21 3.78
C THR A 241 19.69 -23.72 4.80
N PRO A 242 19.57 -25.04 5.02
CA PRO A 242 18.74 -25.57 6.11
C PRO A 242 19.10 -25.02 7.52
N ASP A 243 20.38 -24.72 7.76
CA ASP A 243 20.84 -24.12 9.02
C ASP A 243 20.36 -22.66 9.14
N ASP A 244 20.35 -21.92 8.03
CA ASP A 244 19.81 -20.56 8.00
C ASP A 244 18.30 -20.55 8.30
N LEU A 245 17.54 -21.50 7.75
CA LEU A 245 16.10 -21.65 8.08
C LEU A 245 15.90 -21.89 9.58
N THR A 246 16.71 -22.76 10.18
CA THR A 246 16.66 -23.02 11.63
C THR A 246 16.98 -21.76 12.43
N MET A 247 17.99 -20.99 12.03
CA MET A 247 18.31 -19.71 12.65
C MET A 247 17.18 -18.68 12.50
N MET A 248 16.52 -18.62 11.34
CA MET A 248 15.35 -17.75 11.16
C MET A 248 14.22 -18.13 12.11
N LEU A 249 13.95 -19.44 12.28
CA LEU A 249 12.96 -19.90 13.25
C LEU A 249 13.32 -19.45 14.66
N GLN A 250 14.61 -19.43 15.03
CA GLN A 250 15.05 -18.92 16.33
C GLN A 250 14.80 -17.41 16.47
N ILE A 251 15.13 -16.61 15.45
CA ILE A 251 14.86 -15.16 15.44
C ILE A 251 13.37 -14.91 15.59
N VAL A 252 12.55 -15.64 14.83
CA VAL A 252 11.09 -15.59 14.89
C VAL A 252 10.56 -16.01 16.25
N SER A 253 11.10 -17.09 16.82
CA SER A 253 10.71 -17.63 18.13
C SER A 253 10.99 -16.68 19.29
N ALA A 254 12.04 -15.87 19.17
CA ALA A 254 12.41 -14.87 20.15
C ALA A 254 11.53 -13.61 20.07
N ASP A 255 10.80 -13.41 18.96
CA ASP A 255 9.93 -12.26 18.78
C ASP A 255 8.47 -12.57 19.13
N SER A 256 7.91 -11.78 20.04
CA SER A 256 6.51 -11.92 20.44
C SER A 256 5.52 -11.31 19.43
N ARG A 257 6.01 -10.48 18.50
CA ARG A 257 5.18 -9.83 17.48
C ARG A 257 4.71 -10.87 16.45
N GLY A 258 3.46 -10.74 16.01
CA GLY A 258 3.00 -11.46 14.81
C GLY A 258 3.76 -10.97 13.57
N ARG A 259 4.35 -11.88 12.80
CA ARG A 259 5.22 -11.58 11.66
C ARG A 259 4.85 -12.41 10.43
N THR A 260 5.28 -11.97 9.27
CA THR A 260 5.14 -12.72 8.01
C THR A 260 6.42 -12.55 7.21
N VAL A 261 6.95 -13.68 6.74
CA VAL A 261 8.18 -13.78 5.98
C VAL A 261 7.86 -14.56 4.70
N GLN A 262 8.12 -13.98 3.55
CA GLN A 262 8.01 -14.65 2.25
C GLN A 262 9.34 -14.54 1.52
N PHE A 263 9.81 -15.64 0.97
CA PHE A 263 10.99 -15.69 0.13
C PHE A 263 10.96 -16.91 -0.79
N TRP A 264 11.83 -16.90 -1.80
CA TRP A 264 12.00 -18.02 -2.70
C TRP A 264 13.13 -18.92 -2.20
N ALA A 265 12.87 -20.23 -2.13
CA ALA A 265 13.86 -21.27 -1.88
C ALA A 265 13.59 -22.46 -2.81
N ASP A 266 14.66 -23.14 -3.22
CA ASP A 266 14.54 -24.31 -4.07
C ASP A 266 13.91 -25.48 -3.31
N SER A 267 13.27 -26.39 -4.07
CA SER A 267 12.55 -27.53 -3.51
C SER A 267 13.45 -28.47 -2.72
N ILE A 268 14.73 -28.62 -3.09
CA ILE A 268 15.67 -29.53 -2.40
C ILE A 268 16.00 -28.97 -1.02
N THR A 269 16.27 -27.67 -0.91
CA THR A 269 16.51 -26.99 0.37
C THR A 269 15.32 -27.15 1.31
N ILE A 270 14.10 -26.93 0.83
CA ILE A 270 12.87 -27.08 1.63
C ILE A 270 12.70 -28.53 2.09
N ILE A 271 12.84 -29.50 1.18
CA ILE A 271 12.69 -30.93 1.48
C ILE A 271 13.72 -31.37 2.53
N ASN A 272 14.98 -30.97 2.38
CA ASN A 272 16.04 -31.31 3.32
C ASN A 272 15.78 -30.71 4.70
N TRP A 273 15.35 -29.44 4.74
CA TRP A 273 14.98 -28.78 5.99
C TRP A 273 13.80 -29.47 6.66
N LEU A 274 12.68 -29.68 5.96
CA LEU A 274 11.51 -30.39 6.49
C LEU A 274 11.86 -31.82 6.96
N GLY A 275 12.69 -32.52 6.20
CA GLY A 275 13.18 -33.86 6.53
C GLY A 275 13.94 -33.89 7.85
N SER A 276 14.69 -32.83 8.19
CA SER A 276 15.39 -32.72 9.48
C SER A 276 14.44 -32.66 10.69
N TYR A 277 13.17 -32.27 10.47
CA TYR A 277 12.10 -32.29 11.48
C TYR A 277 11.20 -33.54 11.36
N GLY A 278 11.58 -34.52 10.54
CA GLY A 278 10.81 -35.76 10.32
C GLY A 278 9.60 -35.58 9.41
N ILE A 279 9.46 -34.43 8.73
CA ILE A 279 8.36 -34.18 7.80
C ILE A 279 8.75 -34.77 6.44
N THR A 280 8.07 -35.85 6.07
CA THR A 280 8.32 -36.51 4.78
C THR A 280 7.47 -35.91 3.67
N ARG A 281 7.94 -36.06 2.42
CA ARG A 281 7.20 -35.61 1.23
C ARG A 281 5.80 -36.22 1.12
N ALA A 282 5.64 -37.48 1.51
CA ALA A 282 4.34 -38.15 1.49
C ALA A 282 3.32 -37.46 2.42
N ILE A 283 3.76 -37.07 3.62
CA ILE A 283 2.91 -36.34 4.59
C ILE A 283 2.54 -34.96 4.04
N TRP A 284 3.50 -34.27 3.44
CA TRP A 284 3.30 -32.95 2.84
C TRP A 284 2.36 -32.98 1.62
N GLU A 285 2.47 -33.99 0.75
CA GLU A 285 1.65 -34.11 -0.46
C GLU A 285 0.26 -34.69 -0.21
N SER A 286 0.06 -35.45 0.87
CA SER A 286 -1.24 -36.06 1.20
C SER A 286 -2.25 -35.12 1.85
N GLN A 287 -1.87 -33.88 2.16
CA GLN A 287 -2.74 -32.96 2.91
C GLN A 287 -3.76 -32.26 2.01
N ASP A 288 -5.04 -32.44 2.34
CA ASP A 288 -6.15 -31.69 1.75
C ASP A 288 -6.02 -30.19 2.06
N HIS A 289 -6.28 -29.37 1.05
CA HIS A 289 -5.96 -27.94 0.99
C HIS A 289 -6.52 -27.04 2.11
N ASN A 290 -7.39 -27.54 3.00
CA ASN A 290 -8.16 -26.70 3.91
C ASN A 290 -7.88 -26.94 5.41
N ASP A 291 -7.37 -28.10 5.80
CA ASP A 291 -7.20 -28.47 7.20
C ASP A 291 -5.73 -28.87 7.46
N GLY A 292 -4.81 -27.90 7.35
CA GLY A 292 -3.38 -28.18 7.56
C GLY A 292 -3.10 -28.87 8.90
N ASP A 293 -2.31 -29.94 8.90
CA ASP A 293 -1.93 -30.63 10.14
C ASP A 293 -0.85 -29.85 10.89
N ASN A 294 -0.87 -29.96 12.21
CA ASN A 294 0.21 -29.52 13.06
C ASN A 294 1.23 -30.65 13.20
N ILE A 295 2.46 -30.44 12.74
CA ILE A 295 3.60 -31.30 13.03
C ILE A 295 4.49 -30.55 14.02
N GLY A 296 4.30 -30.83 15.31
CA GLY A 296 4.89 -30.03 16.38
C GLY A 296 4.36 -28.59 16.35
N GLU A 297 5.26 -27.62 16.20
CA GLU A 297 4.93 -26.19 16.12
C GLU A 297 4.70 -25.70 14.67
N ILE A 298 4.83 -26.57 13.66
CA ILE A 298 4.75 -26.23 12.24
C ILE A 298 3.38 -26.65 11.70
N LYS A 299 2.60 -25.70 11.18
CA LYS A 299 1.41 -25.99 10.36
C LYS A 299 1.74 -25.81 8.90
N VAL A 300 1.55 -26.84 8.08
CA VAL A 300 1.77 -26.77 6.63
C VAL A 300 0.45 -26.48 5.93
N LEU A 301 0.45 -25.54 4.99
CA LEU A 301 -0.68 -25.18 4.15
C LEU A 301 -0.21 -25.02 2.72
N ARG A 302 -0.79 -25.80 1.81
CA ARG A 302 -0.53 -25.64 0.37
C ARG A 302 -1.62 -24.79 -0.25
N SER A 303 -1.28 -23.56 -0.62
CA SER A 303 -2.22 -22.61 -1.22
C SER A 303 -1.93 -22.43 -2.71
N MET A 304 -2.98 -22.45 -3.52
CA MET A 304 -2.89 -21.99 -4.91
C MET A 304 -3.06 -20.47 -4.94
N CYS A 305 -2.03 -19.76 -5.36
CA CYS A 305 -2.09 -18.31 -5.49
C CYS A 305 -2.55 -17.93 -6.90
N ASN A 306 -3.52 -17.03 -6.99
CA ASN A 306 -3.99 -16.45 -8.24
C ASN A 306 -3.47 -15.01 -8.37
N THR A 307 -2.52 -14.78 -9.27
CA THR A 307 -2.02 -13.43 -9.58
C THR A 307 -2.96 -12.71 -10.55
N GLY A 308 -4.15 -12.37 -10.05
CA GLY A 308 -4.95 -11.19 -10.44
C GLY A 308 -5.23 -10.88 -11.92
N GLY A 309 -4.96 -11.78 -12.88
CA GLY A 309 -5.13 -11.47 -14.30
C GLY A 309 -4.58 -12.50 -15.29
N ARG A 310 -3.72 -13.43 -14.87
CA ARG A 310 -3.33 -14.60 -15.68
C ARG A 310 -3.46 -15.88 -14.86
N ARG A 311 -3.98 -16.94 -15.47
CA ARG A 311 -4.08 -18.30 -14.90
C ARG A 311 -2.70 -18.97 -14.74
N LEU A 312 -1.74 -18.30 -14.12
CA LEU A 312 -0.54 -18.96 -13.63
C LEU A 312 -0.85 -19.34 -12.18
N LEU A 313 -1.33 -20.56 -12.00
CA LEU A 313 -1.43 -21.18 -10.68
C LEU A 313 -0.02 -21.57 -10.30
N TYR A 314 0.58 -20.85 -9.35
CA TYR A 314 1.76 -21.34 -8.67
C TYR A 314 1.36 -21.80 -7.27
N VAL A 315 2.03 -22.86 -6.85
CA VAL A 315 1.82 -23.46 -5.54
C VAL A 315 2.74 -22.74 -4.56
N VAL A 316 2.15 -22.13 -3.54
CA VAL A 316 2.90 -21.56 -2.42
C VAL A 316 2.69 -22.48 -1.25
N ASP A 317 3.80 -22.99 -0.72
CA ASP A 317 3.79 -23.73 0.52
C ASP A 317 3.96 -22.73 1.67
N MET A 318 2.96 -22.68 2.53
CA MET A 318 2.88 -21.79 3.67
C MET A 318 3.09 -22.61 4.95
N PHE A 319 4.07 -22.22 5.73
CA PHE A 319 4.40 -22.82 7.01
C PHE A 319 4.07 -21.82 8.11
N ARG A 320 3.18 -22.16 9.03
CA ARG A 320 3.03 -21.40 10.26
C ARG A 320 3.96 -21.98 11.30
N TYR A 321 4.84 -21.15 11.83
CA TYR A 321 5.64 -21.49 13.00
C TYR A 321 5.39 -20.44 14.09
N ARG A 322 4.74 -20.85 15.18
CA ARG A 322 4.25 -19.96 16.25
C ARG A 322 3.41 -18.79 15.69
N ASN A 323 3.90 -17.55 15.86
CA ASN A 323 3.25 -16.31 15.43
C ASN A 323 3.75 -15.81 14.07
N CYS A 324 4.48 -16.64 13.31
CA CYS A 324 5.03 -16.29 12.01
C CYS A 324 4.48 -17.19 10.90
N TRP A 325 4.17 -16.56 9.77
CA TRP A 325 3.94 -17.25 8.51
C TRP A 325 5.18 -17.19 7.65
N ILE A 326 5.64 -18.34 7.19
CA ILE A 326 6.75 -18.50 6.26
C ILE A 326 6.14 -18.97 4.94
N MET A 327 6.21 -18.15 3.91
CA MET A 327 5.70 -18.48 2.58
C MET A 327 6.88 -18.79 1.68
N ILE A 328 6.88 -19.97 1.08
CA ILE A 328 7.93 -20.42 0.18
C ILE A 328 7.35 -20.62 -1.20
N ASP A 329 7.83 -19.83 -2.15
CA ASP A 329 7.47 -19.94 -3.55
C ASP A 329 8.30 -21.10 -4.16
N VAL A 330 7.65 -22.21 -4.49
CA VAL A 330 8.32 -23.37 -5.09
C VAL A 330 8.27 -23.22 -6.60
N SER A 331 9.42 -23.14 -7.28
CA SER A 331 9.42 -23.29 -8.74
C SER A 331 9.07 -24.72 -9.09
N GLU A 332 8.16 -24.89 -10.06
CA GLU A 332 7.88 -26.18 -10.68
C GLU A 332 9.19 -26.90 -11.05
N LEU A 333 9.27 -28.17 -10.66
CA LEU A 333 10.37 -29.11 -10.96
C LEU A 333 10.54 -29.33 -12.46
#